data_AF-A0A821UDH0-F1
#
_entry.id   AF-A0A821UDH0-F1
#
_cell.length_a   1.000
_cell.length_b   1.000
_cell.length_c   1.000
_cell.angle_alpha   90.00
_cell.angle_beta   90.00
_cell.angle_gamma   90.00
#
_symmetry.space_group_name_H-M   'P 1'
#
loop_
_entity.id
_entity.type
_entity.pdbx_description
1 polymer ?
#
loop_
_entity_poly.entity_id
_entity_poly.type
_entity_poly.pdbx_seq_one_letter_code
_entity_poly.pdbx_strand_id
1 'polypeptide(L)'
;MNKALRVRNTELIFLFRTVIRDIYEQLVVHQCQKRVIVYRGQILSKVEYKNLRKSSCGSMISLNSFLSTSLNRRIAERFVQQNMHLCASGDYVVVIFEIEADPSVVGTMKNGKNRRPFAQIDELSYYGEESEVLFMLGSIFRLNEIVSHNQSSSSSSLSADGTMSTIIIRMTLCSDDNNDLKQLYDHMKNEYDREETNLLSLGDVLRNMGKFDLAEKYYRRWLSELPSNDPSL
;
A
#
# COMPACT_ATOMS: atom_id res chain seq x y z
N MET A 1 5.84 8.66 5.11
CA MET A 1 5.46 7.27 5.44
C MET A 1 5.60 6.29 4.25
N ASN A 2 4.86 6.40 3.14
CA ASN A 2 4.89 5.43 2.03
C ASN A 2 6.29 5.12 1.44
N LYS A 3 7.19 6.12 1.38
CA LYS A 3 8.59 5.88 0.98
C LYS A 3 9.31 4.90 1.92
N ALA A 4 9.17 5.08 3.24
CA ALA A 4 9.78 4.23 4.26
C ALA A 4 9.26 2.78 4.17
N LEU A 5 7.96 2.61 3.93
CA LEU A 5 7.32 1.31 3.72
C LEU A 5 7.87 0.60 2.47
N ARG A 6 7.97 1.30 1.33
CA ARG A 6 8.50 0.73 0.07
C ARG A 6 9.97 0.30 0.17
N VAL A 7 10.81 1.07 0.86
CA VAL A 7 12.23 0.73 1.05
C VAL A 7 12.48 -0.15 2.29
N ARG A 8 11.41 -0.58 2.97
CA ARG A 8 11.46 -1.43 4.19
C ARG A 8 12.38 -0.86 5.27
N ASN A 9 12.37 0.46 5.46
CA ASN A 9 13.15 1.12 6.51
C ASN A 9 12.53 0.79 7.88
N THR A 10 13.07 -0.22 8.55
CA THR A 10 12.54 -0.77 9.81
C THR A 10 12.43 0.29 10.92
N GLU A 11 13.43 1.17 11.07
CA GLU A 11 13.41 2.22 12.10
C GLU A 11 12.26 3.20 11.88
N LEU A 12 12.11 3.72 10.66
CA LEU A 12 11.04 4.66 10.32
C LEU A 12 9.66 4.02 10.41
N ILE A 13 9.52 2.75 9.99
CA ILE A 13 8.26 2.01 10.12
C ILE A 13 7.88 1.87 11.59
N PHE A 14 8.85 1.55 12.46
CA PHE A 14 8.61 1.48 13.90
C PHE A 14 8.19 2.84 14.47
N LEU A 15 8.82 3.94 14.06
CA LEU A 15 8.39 5.28 14.47
C LEU A 15 6.97 5.61 14.00
N PHE A 16 6.58 5.16 12.81
CA PHE A 16 5.22 5.33 12.29
C PHE A 16 4.20 4.35 12.87
N ARG A 17 4.58 3.37 13.70
CA ARG A 17 3.67 2.28 14.13
C ARG A 17 2.37 2.78 14.75
N THR A 18 2.43 3.83 15.57
CA THR A 18 1.26 4.43 16.21
C THR A 18 0.36 5.07 15.15
N VAL A 19 0.93 5.89 14.27
CA VAL A 19 0.19 6.50 13.15
C VAL A 19 -0.42 5.45 12.23
N ILE A 20 0.29 4.36 11.94
CA ILE A 20 -0.20 3.25 11.12
C ILE A 20 -1.41 2.58 11.80
N ARG A 21 -1.35 2.37 13.12
CA ARG A 21 -2.46 1.82 13.91
C ARG A 21 -3.65 2.78 13.90
N ASP A 22 -3.42 4.08 14.11
CA ASP A 22 -4.48 5.07 14.14
C ASP A 22 -5.17 5.17 12.78
N ILE A 23 -4.41 5.16 11.68
CA ILE A 23 -4.97 5.08 10.31
C ILE A 23 -5.79 3.81 10.14
N TYR A 24 -5.27 2.66 10.58
CA TYR A 24 -6.01 1.40 10.50
C TYR A 24 -7.36 1.50 11.22
N GLU A 25 -7.39 2.05 12.44
CA GLU A 25 -8.63 2.22 13.21
C GLU A 25 -9.62 3.14 12.50
N GLN A 26 -9.15 4.26 11.93
CA GLN A 26 -10.00 5.17 11.15
C GLN A 26 -10.55 4.50 9.89
N LEU A 27 -9.75 3.68 9.20
CA LEU A 27 -10.20 2.92 8.04
C LEU A 27 -11.25 1.86 8.40
N VAL A 28 -11.15 1.24 9.58
CA VAL A 28 -12.19 0.30 10.06
C VAL A 28 -13.49 1.04 10.34
N VAL A 29 -13.44 2.19 11.00
CA VAL A 29 -14.63 2.99 11.34
C VAL A 29 -15.35 3.48 10.07
N HIS A 30 -14.59 3.94 9.07
CA HIS A 30 -15.11 4.51 7.84
C HIS A 30 -15.15 3.52 6.67
N GLN A 31 -15.07 2.22 6.96
CA GLN A 31 -15.01 1.16 5.95
C GLN A 31 -16.11 1.36 4.90
N CYS A 32 -15.75 1.28 3.62
CA CYS A 32 -16.73 1.34 2.55
C CYS A 32 -17.78 0.24 2.73
N GLN A 33 -19.07 0.60 2.67
CA GLN A 33 -20.18 -0.34 2.91
C GLN A 33 -20.68 -1.04 1.64
N LYS A 34 -20.26 -0.54 0.48
CA LYS A 34 -20.66 -1.07 -0.83
C LYS A 34 -19.42 -1.30 -1.68
N ARG A 35 -19.57 -2.16 -2.67
CA ARG A 35 -18.59 -2.34 -3.72
C ARG A 35 -18.33 -1.02 -4.44
N VAL A 36 -17.06 -0.72 -4.71
CA VAL A 36 -16.62 0.49 -5.40
C VAL A 36 -15.65 0.17 -6.53
N ILE A 37 -15.59 1.05 -7.53
CA ILE A 37 -14.53 1.08 -8.53
C ILE A 37 -13.73 2.35 -8.31
N VAL A 38 -12.43 2.20 -8.11
CA VAL A 38 -11.52 3.31 -7.80
C VAL A 38 -10.36 3.35 -8.79
N TYR A 39 -9.79 4.53 -8.94
CA TYR A 39 -8.81 4.84 -9.96
C TYR A 39 -7.53 5.37 -9.33
N ARG A 40 -6.39 4.98 -9.89
CA ARG A 40 -5.09 5.55 -9.54
C ARG A 40 -4.24 5.77 -10.78
N GLY A 41 -3.83 7.02 -10.97
CA GLY A 41 -2.88 7.37 -12.02
C GLY A 41 -1.44 7.25 -11.55
N GLN A 42 -0.59 6.65 -12.38
CA GLN A 42 0.83 6.53 -12.09
C GLN A 42 1.67 6.48 -13.38
N ILE A 43 2.87 7.05 -13.30
CA ILE A 43 3.89 6.88 -14.32
C ILE A 43 4.82 5.75 -13.87
N LEU A 44 5.01 4.76 -14.74
CA LEU A 44 5.92 3.63 -14.51
C LEU A 44 7.07 3.70 -15.50
N SER A 45 8.26 3.27 -15.09
CA SER A 45 9.30 2.98 -16.07
C SER A 45 8.87 1.82 -16.99
N LYS A 46 9.38 1.79 -18.22
CA LYS A 46 9.18 0.68 -19.14
C LYS A 46 9.66 -0.66 -18.55
N VAL A 47 10.66 -0.64 -17.68
CA VAL A 47 11.15 -1.84 -16.99
C VAL A 47 10.11 -2.34 -15.99
N GLU A 48 9.59 -1.48 -15.12
CA GLU A 48 8.52 -1.84 -14.17
C GLU A 48 7.28 -2.34 -14.90
N TYR A 49 6.87 -1.65 -15.96
CA TYR A 49 5.73 -2.07 -16.77
C TYR A 49 5.97 -3.44 -17.45
N LYS A 50 7.15 -3.67 -18.02
CA LYS A 50 7.50 -4.99 -18.60
C LYS A 50 7.46 -6.09 -17.55
N ASN A 51 7.92 -5.82 -16.33
CA ASN A 51 7.86 -6.79 -15.23
C ASN A 51 6.41 -7.08 -14.82
N LEU A 52 5.57 -6.04 -14.76
CA LEU A 52 4.14 -6.19 -14.50
C LEU A 52 3.42 -6.97 -15.61
N ARG A 53 3.78 -6.78 -16.88
CA ARG A 53 3.24 -7.56 -18.01
C ARG A 53 3.66 -9.02 -18.02
N LYS A 54 4.82 -9.36 -17.44
CA LYS A 54 5.26 -10.76 -17.31
C LYS A 54 4.36 -11.54 -16.35
N SER A 55 3.70 -10.85 -15.41
CA SER A 55 2.70 -11.44 -14.55
C SER A 55 1.50 -11.87 -15.39
N SER A 56 1.10 -13.13 -15.26
CA SER A 56 -0.09 -13.67 -15.92
C SER A 56 -1.37 -13.04 -15.36
N CYS A 57 -2.41 -12.91 -16.19
CA CYS A 57 -3.76 -12.64 -15.69
C CYS A 57 -4.12 -13.68 -14.62
N GLY A 58 -4.70 -13.22 -13.51
CA GLY A 58 -4.94 -14.01 -12.31
C GLY A 58 -3.83 -13.93 -11.25
N SER A 59 -2.66 -13.38 -11.57
CA SER A 59 -1.58 -13.16 -10.60
C SER A 59 -1.99 -12.18 -9.49
N MET A 60 -1.40 -12.37 -8.30
CA MET A 60 -1.63 -11.49 -7.15
C MET A 60 -0.53 -10.45 -7.05
N ILE A 61 -0.94 -9.21 -6.81
CA ILE A 61 -0.06 -8.06 -6.61
C ILE A 61 -0.31 -7.54 -5.20
N SER A 62 0.73 -7.58 -4.38
CA SER A 62 0.71 -6.98 -3.05
C SER A 62 1.40 -5.62 -3.08
N LEU A 63 0.78 -4.63 -2.46
CA LEU A 63 1.36 -3.31 -2.30
C LEU A 63 1.87 -3.13 -0.87
N ASN A 64 3.18 -2.97 -0.74
CA ASN A 64 3.88 -2.78 0.54
C ASN A 64 3.77 -1.34 1.07
N SER A 65 2.70 -0.62 0.75
CA SER A 65 2.44 0.73 1.23
C SER A 65 0.93 0.98 1.23
N PHE A 66 0.48 2.05 1.89
CA PHE A 66 -0.90 2.51 1.70
C PHE A 66 -1.13 2.85 0.23
N LEU A 67 -2.31 2.52 -0.28
CA LEU A 67 -2.71 2.84 -1.64
C LEU A 67 -3.80 3.90 -1.62
N SER A 68 -3.42 5.11 -2.04
CA SER A 68 -4.38 6.19 -2.29
C SER A 68 -4.96 6.04 -3.70
N THR A 69 -6.27 6.15 -3.80
CA THR A 69 -7.06 6.03 -5.03
C THR A 69 -8.20 7.04 -5.00
N SER A 70 -8.86 7.27 -6.13
CA SER A 70 -10.02 8.16 -6.21
C SER A 70 -11.21 7.44 -6.83
N LEU A 71 -12.43 7.70 -6.35
CA LEU A 71 -13.66 7.30 -7.04
C LEU A 71 -13.83 8.04 -8.38
N ASN A 72 -13.14 9.17 -8.55
CA ASN A 72 -13.20 10.01 -9.73
C ASN A 72 -11.99 9.77 -10.64
N ARG A 73 -12.22 9.09 -11.77
CA ARG A 73 -11.18 8.81 -12.77
C ARG A 73 -10.42 10.06 -13.25
N ARG A 74 -11.08 11.23 -13.33
CA ARG A 74 -10.43 12.48 -13.77
C ARG A 74 -9.35 12.95 -12.79
N ILE A 75 -9.50 12.67 -11.50
CA ILE A 75 -8.49 12.95 -10.48
C ILE A 75 -7.25 12.09 -10.73
N ALA A 76 -7.45 10.79 -10.96
CA ALA A 76 -6.36 9.88 -11.31
C ALA A 76 -5.62 10.32 -12.59
N GLU A 77 -6.34 10.74 -13.63
CA GLU A 77 -5.74 11.27 -14.86
C GLU A 77 -4.96 12.56 -14.62
N ARG A 78 -5.47 13.47 -13.79
CA ARG A 78 -4.78 14.73 -13.41
C ARG A 78 -3.44 14.46 -12.73
N PHE A 79 -3.38 13.48 -11.83
CA PHE A 79 -2.12 13.09 -11.17
C PHE A 79 -1.04 12.65 -12.17
N VAL A 80 -1.43 11.95 -13.25
CA VAL A 80 -0.49 11.62 -14.33
C VAL A 80 -0.11 12.87 -15.11
N GLN A 81 -1.08 13.69 -15.50
CA GLN A 81 -0.85 14.89 -16.31
C GLN A 81 0.18 15.83 -15.68
N GLN A 82 0.11 16.02 -14.36
CA GLN A 82 1.08 16.82 -13.60
C GLN A 82 2.52 16.28 -13.70
N ASN A 83 2.68 14.98 -13.95
CA ASN A 83 3.97 14.31 -14.02
C ASN A 83 4.40 13.96 -15.46
N MET A 84 3.65 14.39 -16.48
CA MET A 84 3.91 14.07 -17.90
C MET A 84 5.32 14.44 -18.39
N HIS A 85 5.94 15.47 -17.80
CA HIS A 85 7.31 15.87 -18.13
C HIS A 85 8.34 14.74 -17.95
N LEU A 86 8.07 13.75 -17.08
CA LEU A 86 8.90 12.57 -16.90
C LEU A 86 8.89 11.66 -18.14
N CYS A 87 7.82 11.67 -18.93
CA CYS A 87 7.68 10.85 -20.13
C CYS A 87 8.48 11.36 -21.33
N ALA A 88 9.12 12.54 -21.24
CA ALA A 88 9.87 13.14 -22.33
C ALA A 88 11.06 12.29 -22.83
N SER A 89 11.67 11.48 -21.96
CA SER A 89 12.77 10.58 -22.36
C SER A 89 12.28 9.35 -23.14
N GLY A 90 10.96 9.11 -23.18
CA GLY A 90 10.38 7.91 -23.77
C GLY A 90 10.59 6.64 -22.95
N ASP A 91 11.24 6.68 -21.78
CA ASP A 91 11.50 5.50 -20.93
C ASP A 91 10.36 5.14 -19.99
N TYR A 92 9.30 5.94 -20.00
CA TYR A 92 8.17 5.83 -19.09
C TYR A 92 6.88 5.58 -19.84
N VAL A 93 5.92 5.00 -19.14
CA VAL A 93 4.57 4.76 -19.61
C VAL A 93 3.56 5.30 -18.60
N VAL A 94 2.45 5.81 -19.12
CA VAL A 94 1.31 6.25 -18.32
C VAL A 94 0.39 5.09 -18.06
N VAL A 95 0.06 4.88 -16.78
CA VAL A 95 -0.80 3.81 -16.32
C VAL A 95 -1.94 4.38 -15.49
N ILE A 96 -3.16 3.92 -15.76
CA ILE A 96 -4.31 4.09 -14.89
C ILE A 96 -4.68 2.70 -14.34
N PHE A 97 -4.60 2.54 -13.03
CA PHE A 97 -5.16 1.39 -12.34
C PHE A 97 -6.66 1.62 -12.14
N GLU A 98 -7.46 0.63 -12.53
CA GLU A 98 -8.90 0.54 -12.28
C GLU A 98 -9.12 -0.65 -11.35
N ILE A 99 -9.52 -0.38 -10.11
CA ILE A 99 -9.56 -1.37 -9.06
C ILE A 99 -11.00 -1.52 -8.59
N GLU A 100 -11.52 -2.73 -8.72
CA GLU A 100 -12.79 -3.12 -8.12
C GLU A 100 -12.53 -3.60 -6.69
N ALA A 101 -13.19 -2.97 -5.71
CA ALA A 101 -13.05 -3.31 -4.31
C ALA A 101 -14.41 -3.63 -3.70
N ASP A 102 -14.58 -4.88 -3.26
CA ASP A 102 -15.76 -5.31 -2.51
C ASP A 102 -15.42 -5.41 -1.01
N PRO A 103 -16.11 -4.66 -0.12
CA PRO A 103 -15.88 -4.80 1.30
C PRO A 103 -16.19 -6.20 1.84
N SER A 104 -17.05 -6.99 1.18
CA SER A 104 -17.41 -8.34 1.63
C SER A 104 -16.26 -9.34 1.53
N VAL A 105 -15.21 -9.05 0.74
CA VAL A 105 -14.04 -9.93 0.60
C VAL A 105 -12.93 -9.57 1.58
N VAL A 106 -13.06 -8.47 2.33
CA VAL A 106 -12.05 -8.10 3.33
C VAL A 106 -12.19 -9.04 4.52
N GLY A 107 -11.29 -10.02 4.61
CA GLY A 107 -11.30 -11.03 5.67
C GLY A 107 -11.35 -10.40 7.06
N THR A 108 -12.22 -10.94 7.92
CA THR A 108 -12.36 -10.52 9.31
C THR A 108 -11.38 -11.29 10.20
N MET A 109 -10.67 -10.58 11.07
CA MET A 109 -9.90 -11.17 12.16
C MET A 109 -10.82 -11.90 13.16
N LYS A 110 -10.25 -12.78 13.99
CA LYS A 110 -10.96 -13.54 15.02
C LYS A 110 -11.75 -12.67 16.02
N ASN A 111 -11.41 -11.38 16.13
CA ASN A 111 -12.09 -10.39 16.96
C ASN A 111 -13.13 -9.55 16.19
N GLY A 112 -13.53 -9.96 14.98
CA GLY A 112 -14.53 -9.28 14.15
C GLY A 112 -14.02 -8.06 13.38
N LYS A 113 -12.74 -7.69 13.47
CA LYS A 113 -12.18 -6.52 12.77
C LYS A 113 -11.61 -6.88 11.39
N ASN A 114 -11.79 -6.02 10.39
CA ASN A 114 -11.23 -6.21 9.04
C ASN A 114 -9.70 -6.24 9.04
N ARG A 115 -9.05 -7.22 8.40
CA ARG A 115 -7.56 -7.29 8.34
C ARG A 115 -6.91 -6.20 7.49
N ARG A 116 -7.56 -5.85 6.37
CA ARG A 116 -7.07 -4.88 5.38
C ARG A 116 -8.22 -3.95 4.97
N PRO A 117 -8.67 -3.07 5.89
CA PRO A 117 -9.77 -2.18 5.61
C PRO A 117 -9.40 -1.19 4.51
N PHE A 118 -10.43 -0.64 3.89
CA PHE A 118 -10.32 0.49 2.98
C PHE A 118 -11.55 1.38 3.15
N ALA A 119 -11.35 2.68 3.05
CA ALA A 119 -12.39 3.65 3.34
C ALA A 119 -12.30 4.84 2.40
N GLN A 120 -13.45 5.46 2.15
CA GLN A 120 -13.52 6.79 1.58
C GLN A 120 -13.21 7.78 2.71
N ILE A 121 -12.24 8.67 2.49
CA ILE A 121 -11.69 9.53 3.56
C ILE A 121 -11.92 11.02 3.29
N ASP A 122 -12.90 11.37 2.46
CA ASP A 122 -13.18 12.75 2.06
C ASP A 122 -13.41 13.68 3.25
N GLU A 123 -14.09 13.19 4.28
CA GLU A 123 -14.40 13.96 5.49
C GLU A 123 -13.19 14.11 6.45
N LEU A 124 -12.15 13.31 6.24
CA LEU A 124 -10.94 13.26 7.08
C LEU A 124 -9.73 13.88 6.37
N SER A 125 -9.76 13.93 5.03
CA SER A 125 -8.66 14.39 4.19
C SER A 125 -8.69 15.90 4.02
N TYR A 126 -7.51 16.50 3.93
CA TYR A 126 -7.37 17.92 3.57
C TYR A 126 -7.93 18.21 2.17
N TYR A 127 -7.98 17.20 1.29
CA TYR A 127 -8.44 17.30 -0.09
C TYR A 127 -9.75 16.54 -0.31
N GLY A 128 -10.83 16.94 0.37
CA GLY A 128 -12.13 16.25 0.29
C GLY A 128 -12.75 16.17 -1.12
N GLU A 129 -12.33 17.02 -2.06
CA GLU A 129 -12.78 16.99 -3.46
C GLU A 129 -12.17 15.85 -4.29
N GLU A 130 -11.15 15.16 -3.77
CA GLU A 130 -10.49 14.07 -4.50
C GLU A 130 -11.30 12.77 -4.49
N SER A 131 -12.37 12.67 -3.69
CA SER A 131 -13.13 11.43 -3.51
C SER A 131 -12.21 10.25 -3.19
N GLU A 132 -11.29 10.47 -2.25
CA GLU A 132 -10.17 9.59 -1.97
C GLU A 132 -10.66 8.33 -1.26
N VAL A 133 -10.29 7.17 -1.81
CA VAL A 133 -10.39 5.87 -1.14
C VAL A 133 -8.99 5.38 -0.81
N LEU A 134 -8.72 5.21 0.47
CA LEU A 134 -7.42 4.78 0.99
C LEU A 134 -7.49 3.31 1.41
N PHE A 135 -6.59 2.49 0.85
CA PHE A 135 -6.43 1.09 1.24
C PHE A 135 -5.31 0.94 2.27
N MET A 136 -5.55 0.08 3.26
CA MET A 136 -4.55 -0.30 4.24
C MET A 136 -3.32 -0.91 3.56
N LEU A 137 -2.14 -0.63 4.10
CA LEU A 137 -0.89 -1.24 3.65
C LEU A 137 -0.99 -2.78 3.68
N GLY A 138 -0.39 -3.44 2.70
CA GLY A 138 -0.45 -4.90 2.57
C GLY A 138 -1.75 -5.43 1.96
N SER A 139 -2.59 -4.56 1.37
CA SER A 139 -3.72 -4.98 0.53
C SER A 139 -3.21 -5.70 -0.73
N ILE A 140 -3.98 -6.69 -1.18
CA ILE A 140 -3.64 -7.59 -2.28
C ILE A 140 -4.70 -7.50 -3.36
N PHE A 141 -4.25 -7.46 -4.60
CA PHE A 141 -5.10 -7.27 -5.75
C PHE A 141 -4.80 -8.35 -6.78
N ARG A 142 -5.84 -8.97 -7.34
CA ARG A 142 -5.70 -9.85 -8.49
C ARG A 142 -5.63 -9.02 -9.75
N LEU A 143 -4.63 -9.27 -10.58
CA LEU A 143 -4.52 -8.68 -11.91
C LEU A 143 -5.53 -9.37 -12.83
N ASN A 144 -6.51 -8.62 -13.33
CA ASN A 144 -7.53 -9.16 -14.24
C ASN A 144 -7.07 -9.01 -15.68
N GLU A 145 -6.64 -7.79 -16.04
CA GLU A 145 -6.36 -7.44 -17.43
C GLU A 145 -5.40 -6.25 -17.52
N ILE A 146 -4.62 -6.19 -18.61
CA ILE A 146 -3.81 -5.03 -19.00
C ILE A 146 -4.19 -4.66 -20.43
N VAL A 147 -4.79 -3.49 -20.62
CA VAL A 147 -5.31 -3.00 -21.91
C VAL A 147 -4.60 -1.71 -22.30
N SER A 148 -4.15 -1.61 -23.55
CA SER A 148 -3.69 -0.35 -24.11
C SER A 148 -4.89 0.44 -24.65
N HIS A 149 -5.05 1.67 -24.18
CA HIS A 149 -6.07 2.59 -24.67
C HIS A 149 -5.39 3.76 -25.40
N ASN A 150 -5.63 3.85 -26.70
CA ASN A 150 -5.19 4.97 -27.50
C ASN A 150 -6.21 6.10 -27.30
N GLN A 151 -5.85 7.16 -26.58
CA GLN A 151 -6.67 8.35 -26.55
C GLN A 151 -6.39 9.15 -27.82
N SER A 152 -7.36 9.18 -28.73
CA SER A 152 -7.39 10.13 -29.83
C SER A 152 -7.76 11.49 -29.25
N SER A 153 -6.81 12.25 -28.71
CA SER A 153 -7.12 13.62 -28.23
C SER A 153 -5.93 14.56 -28.32
N SER A 154 -6.23 15.67 -28.98
CA SER A 154 -5.43 16.82 -29.37
C SER A 154 -4.88 17.61 -28.18
N SER A 155 -4.04 17.03 -27.31
CA SER A 155 -3.33 17.82 -26.29
C SER A 155 -2.05 17.12 -25.82
N SER A 156 -0.96 17.41 -26.54
CA SER A 156 0.42 17.51 -26.05
C SER A 156 0.99 16.37 -25.16
N SER A 157 1.51 15.33 -25.80
CA SER A 157 2.94 14.93 -25.77
C SER A 157 3.12 13.77 -26.75
N LEU A 158 3.71 14.08 -27.91
CA LEU A 158 3.68 13.27 -29.13
C LEU A 158 4.57 12.03 -29.06
N SER A 159 4.01 10.88 -29.48
CA SER A 159 4.77 9.87 -30.21
C SER A 159 4.90 10.32 -31.69
N ALA A 160 5.77 9.69 -32.49
CA ALA A 160 5.97 10.03 -33.91
C ALA A 160 4.69 9.92 -34.79
N ASP A 161 3.59 9.37 -34.25
CA ASP A 161 2.25 9.28 -34.85
C ASP A 161 1.17 10.00 -34.00
N GLY A 162 1.56 10.93 -33.12
CA GLY A 162 0.65 11.80 -32.37
C GLY A 162 -0.17 11.14 -31.25
N THR A 163 -0.06 9.83 -31.04
CA THR A 163 -0.91 9.08 -30.10
C THR A 163 -0.15 8.71 -28.83
N MET A 164 -0.58 9.23 -27.67
CA MET A 164 -0.13 8.74 -26.37
C MET A 164 -1.07 7.61 -25.91
N SER A 165 -0.56 6.39 -25.87
CA SER A 165 -1.31 5.25 -25.35
C SER A 165 -1.29 5.29 -23.82
N THR A 166 -2.47 5.37 -23.21
CA THR A 166 -2.66 5.16 -21.77
C THR A 166 -2.88 3.68 -21.53
N ILE A 167 -2.14 3.09 -20.62
CA ILE A 167 -2.34 1.68 -20.26
C ILE A 167 -3.34 1.62 -19.10
N ILE A 168 -4.39 0.84 -19.26
CA ILE A 168 -5.38 0.56 -18.22
C ILE A 168 -5.07 -0.80 -17.61
N ILE A 169 -4.90 -0.84 -16.29
CA ILE A 169 -4.66 -2.07 -15.55
C ILE A 169 -5.84 -2.32 -14.64
N ARG A 170 -6.61 -3.38 -14.96
CA ARG A 170 -7.80 -3.76 -14.21
C ARG A 170 -7.46 -4.78 -13.14
N MET A 171 -7.92 -4.53 -11.94
CA MET A 171 -7.63 -5.37 -10.78
C MET A 171 -8.83 -5.51 -9.88
N THR A 172 -8.87 -6.59 -9.10
CA THR A 172 -9.89 -6.79 -8.05
C THR A 172 -9.22 -7.02 -6.71
N LEU A 173 -9.69 -6.34 -5.66
CA LEU A 173 -9.26 -6.57 -4.28
C LEU A 173 -9.52 -8.03 -3.89
N CYS A 174 -8.54 -8.67 -3.25
CA CYS A 174 -8.62 -10.05 -2.79
C CYS A 174 -8.74 -10.14 -1.27
N SER A 175 -9.33 -11.25 -0.80
CA SER A 175 -9.28 -11.63 0.60
C SER A 175 -7.89 -12.15 0.99
N ASP A 176 -7.53 -11.95 2.25
CA ASP A 176 -6.31 -12.47 2.87
C ASP A 176 -6.32 -14.01 3.05
N ASP A 177 -7.40 -14.70 2.68
CA ASP A 177 -7.60 -16.15 2.93
C ASP A 177 -6.86 -17.07 1.95
N ASN A 178 -6.01 -16.51 1.06
CA ASN A 178 -5.11 -17.35 0.29
C ASN A 178 -4.04 -17.95 1.21
N ASN A 179 -4.02 -19.28 1.25
CA ASN A 179 -3.33 -20.16 2.21
C ASN A 179 -1.84 -19.80 2.44
N ASP A 180 -1.17 -19.23 1.43
CA ASP A 180 0.27 -18.97 1.45
C ASP A 180 0.67 -17.82 2.39
N LEU A 181 -0.15 -16.77 2.50
CA LEU A 181 0.14 -15.65 3.41
C LEU A 181 -0.31 -15.93 4.83
N LYS A 182 -1.32 -16.77 5.00
CA LYS A 182 -1.81 -17.21 6.31
C LYS A 182 -0.72 -17.96 7.08
N GLN A 183 0.01 -18.86 6.42
CA GLN A 183 1.15 -19.55 7.04
C GLN A 183 2.27 -18.59 7.44
N LEU A 184 2.59 -17.60 6.60
CA LEU A 184 3.60 -16.58 6.90
C LEU A 184 3.17 -15.69 8.08
N TYR A 185 1.92 -15.24 8.12
CA TYR A 185 1.38 -14.43 9.21
C TYR A 185 1.23 -15.22 10.50
N ASP A 186 0.79 -16.48 10.45
CA ASP A 186 0.65 -17.33 11.64
C ASP A 186 2.03 -17.70 12.22
N HIS A 187 3.05 -17.91 11.36
CA HIS A 187 4.43 -18.10 11.82
C HIS A 187 5.00 -16.84 12.48
N MET A 188 4.85 -15.66 11.85
CA MET A 188 5.28 -14.40 12.45
C MET A 188 4.49 -14.04 13.72
N LYS A 189 3.20 -14.42 13.80
CA LYS A 189 2.39 -14.16 14.98
C LYS A 189 2.79 -15.07 16.13
N ASN A 190 3.02 -16.36 15.87
CA ASN A 190 3.42 -17.30 16.92
C ASN A 190 4.84 -17.05 17.44
N GLU A 191 5.73 -16.46 16.64
CA GLU A 191 7.09 -16.10 17.09
C GLU A 191 7.17 -14.79 17.89
N TYR A 192 6.23 -13.86 17.68
CA TYR A 192 6.36 -12.48 18.18
C TYR A 192 5.13 -11.96 18.96
N ASP A 193 4.17 -12.81 19.36
CA ASP A 193 3.03 -12.45 20.21
C ASP A 193 3.51 -12.05 21.63
N ARG A 194 3.97 -10.81 21.77
CA ARG A 194 4.00 -10.09 23.05
C ARG A 194 2.93 -9.01 22.97
N GLU A 195 2.03 -9.01 23.96
CA GLU A 195 0.83 -8.17 24.01
C GLU A 195 1.11 -6.66 23.87
N GLU A 196 2.36 -6.23 24.08
CA GLU A 196 2.82 -4.87 23.83
C GLU A 196 4.07 -4.84 22.94
N THR A 197 3.95 -4.14 21.81
CA THR A 197 5.09 -3.85 20.91
C THR A 197 5.97 -2.76 21.54
N ASN A 198 6.80 -3.14 22.52
CA ASN A 198 7.72 -2.24 23.23
C ASN A 198 9.13 -2.29 22.63
N LEU A 199 10.01 -1.37 23.03
CA LEU A 199 11.38 -1.26 22.51
C LEU A 199 12.18 -2.56 22.67
N LEU A 200 11.90 -3.32 23.74
CA LEU A 200 12.49 -4.64 23.99
C LEU A 200 12.09 -5.67 22.93
N SER A 201 10.78 -5.80 22.65
CA SER A 201 10.29 -6.71 21.59
C SER A 201 10.85 -6.36 20.21
N LEU A 202 11.08 -5.08 19.92
CA LEU A 202 11.71 -4.64 18.68
C LEU A 202 13.19 -5.01 18.63
N GLY A 203 13.92 -4.80 19.73
CA GLY A 203 15.31 -5.23 19.85
C GLY A 203 15.44 -6.74 19.60
N ASP A 204 14.52 -7.55 20.16
CA ASP A 204 14.48 -9.00 19.97
C ASP A 204 14.27 -9.37 18.48
N VAL A 205 13.30 -8.73 17.81
CA VAL A 205 13.07 -8.91 16.36
C VAL A 205 14.32 -8.54 15.55
N LEU A 206 14.93 -7.38 15.83
CA LEU A 206 16.11 -6.89 15.09
C LEU A 206 17.31 -7.81 15.28
N ARG A 207 17.51 -8.35 16.49
CA ARG A 207 18.55 -9.34 16.79
C ARG A 207 18.31 -10.62 15.99
N ASN A 208 17.09 -11.13 15.97
CA ASN A 208 16.73 -12.35 15.23
C ASN A 208 16.87 -12.15 13.71
N MET A 209 16.69 -10.93 13.21
CA MET A 209 16.94 -10.57 11.81
C MET A 209 18.44 -10.34 11.48
N GLY A 210 19.35 -10.54 12.43
CA GLY A 210 20.80 -10.32 12.26
C GLY A 210 21.21 -8.85 12.21
N LYS A 211 20.32 -7.91 12.57
CA LYS A 211 20.59 -6.46 12.61
C LYS A 211 21.10 -6.06 14.00
N PHE A 212 22.26 -6.60 14.39
CA PHE A 212 22.79 -6.51 15.75
C PHE A 212 23.03 -5.06 16.23
N ASP A 213 23.65 -4.21 15.41
CA ASP A 213 23.90 -2.81 15.77
C ASP A 213 22.61 -2.04 16.07
N LEU A 214 21.57 -2.33 15.29
CA LEU A 214 20.25 -1.74 15.46
C LEU A 214 19.57 -2.28 16.72
N ALA A 215 19.63 -3.60 16.94
CA ALA A 215 19.09 -4.23 18.13
C ALA A 215 19.71 -3.64 19.40
N GLU A 216 21.04 -3.49 19.44
CA GLU A 216 21.76 -2.89 20.55
C GLU A 216 21.33 -1.45 20.82
N LYS A 217 21.19 -0.62 19.77
CA LYS A 217 20.69 0.75 19.89
C LYS A 217 19.31 0.80 20.56
N TYR A 218 18.41 -0.11 20.20
CA TYR A 218 17.07 -0.17 20.77
C TYR A 218 17.05 -0.74 22.20
N TYR A 219 17.91 -1.71 22.52
CA TYR A 219 18.08 -2.18 23.90
C TYR A 219 18.64 -1.08 24.81
N ARG A 220 19.65 -0.33 24.36
CA ARG A 220 20.21 0.80 25.13
C ARG A 220 19.20 1.89 25.37
N ARG A 221 18.40 2.21 24.34
CA ARG A 221 17.32 3.19 24.47
C ARG A 221 16.25 2.72 25.47
N TRP A 222 15.87 1.45 25.39
CA TRP A 222 14.95 0.84 26.36
C TRP A 222 15.49 0.96 27.80
N LEU A 223 16.76 0.59 28.02
CA LEU A 223 17.43 0.74 29.33
C LEU A 223 17.49 2.19 29.82
N SER A 224 17.62 3.17 28.92
CA SER A 224 17.64 4.59 29.30
C SER A 224 16.26 5.19 29.61
N GLU A 225 15.19 4.56 29.11
CA GLU A 225 13.80 5.02 29.30
C GLU A 225 13.11 4.32 30.49
N LEU A 226 13.76 3.32 31.11
CA LEU A 226 13.25 2.62 32.30
C LEU A 226 13.48 3.43 33.58
N PRO A 227 12.47 3.57 34.46
CA PRO A 227 12.66 4.16 35.78
C PRO A 227 13.59 3.28 36.63
N SER A 228 14.39 3.88 37.52
CA SER A 228 15.44 3.19 38.29
C SER A 228 14.96 2.05 39.22
N ASN A 229 13.64 1.85 39.34
CA ASN A 229 12.98 0.82 40.17
C ASN A 229 12.08 -0.10 39.33
N ASP A 230 12.28 -0.18 38.01
CA ASP A 230 11.44 -1.01 37.16
C ASP A 230 11.70 -2.52 37.41
N PRO A 231 10.66 -3.34 37.66
CA PRO A 231 10.80 -4.78 37.91
C PRO A 231 11.29 -5.60 36.70
N SER A 232 11.45 -4.96 35.53
CA SER A 232 11.99 -5.57 34.31
C SER A 232 13.49 -5.31 34.06
N LEU A 233 14.17 -4.60 34.97
CA LEU A 233 15.63 -4.47 35.05
C LEU A 233 16.30 -5.70 35.70
#